data_AF-A0A7S2UZ74-F1
#
_entry.id   AF-A0A7S2UZ74-F1
#
_cell.length_a   1.000
_cell.length_b   1.000
_cell.length_c   1.000
_cell.angle_alpha   90.00
_cell.angle_beta   90.00
_cell.angle_gamma   90.00
#
_symmetry.space_group_name_H-M   'P 1'
#
loop_
_entity.id
_entity.type
_entity.pdbx_description
1 polymer ?
#
loop_
_entity_poly.entity_id
_entity_poly.type
_entity_poly.pdbx_seq_one_letter_code
_entity_poly.pdbx_strand_id
1 'polypeptide(L)'
;IDQLEQSEWFGAWAVELAKRSRRTPLVVGVFQDQPLEEMCRIAEEVGLDLVQLHGDEPEDICSQLPVPSLRVVHLAASGEVTAEEVLDQEGAQVGGPAALLLDTAVNGKK
;
A
#
# COMPACT_ATOMS: atom_id res chain seq x y z
N ILE A 1 -12.33 -11.95 6.84
CA ILE A 1 -12.49 -11.85 5.37
C ILE A 1 -11.98 -13.15 4.79
N ASP A 2 -12.63 -13.71 3.76
CA ASP A 2 -12.23 -15.00 3.17
C ASP A 2 -10.94 -14.84 2.34
N GLN A 3 -10.07 -15.85 2.30
CA GLN A 3 -8.80 -15.79 1.57
C GLN A 3 -9.00 -15.68 0.06
N LEU A 4 -10.10 -16.23 -0.46
CA LEU A 4 -10.49 -16.10 -1.86
C LEU A 4 -10.74 -14.62 -2.23
N GLU A 5 -11.49 -13.90 -1.40
CA GLU A 5 -11.79 -12.46 -1.58
C GLU A 5 -10.51 -11.62 -1.59
N GLN A 6 -9.54 -11.95 -0.74
CA GLN A 6 -8.23 -11.28 -0.69
C GLN A 6 -7.44 -11.46 -1.99
N SER A 7 -7.38 -12.70 -2.49
CA SER A 7 -6.70 -13.01 -3.75
C SER A 7 -7.35 -12.33 -4.96
N GLU A 8 -8.68 -12.23 -4.97
CA GLU A 8 -9.44 -11.55 -6.03
C GLU A 8 -9.22 -10.03 -5.99
N TRP A 9 -9.17 -9.43 -4.80
CA TRP A 9 -8.91 -8.00 -4.63
C TRP A 9 -7.53 -7.59 -5.18
N PHE A 10 -6.46 -8.23 -4.70
CA PHE A 10 -5.11 -7.92 -5.16
C PHE A 10 -4.92 -8.32 -6.64
N GLY A 11 -5.61 -9.37 -7.10
CA GLY A 11 -5.64 -9.75 -8.51
C GLY A 11 -6.29 -8.68 -9.40
N ALA A 12 -7.41 -8.09 -8.96
CA ALA A 12 -8.09 -7.02 -9.67
C ALA A 12 -7.22 -5.75 -9.75
N TRP A 13 -6.59 -5.37 -8.63
CA TRP A 13 -5.66 -4.25 -8.61
C TRP A 13 -4.41 -4.48 -9.46
N ALA A 14 -3.86 -5.69 -9.49
CA ALA A 14 -2.73 -6.02 -10.36
C ALA A 14 -3.07 -5.76 -11.84
N VAL A 15 -4.27 -6.16 -12.27
CA VAL A 15 -4.77 -5.87 -13.63
C VAL A 15 -4.91 -4.37 -13.88
N GLU A 16 -5.44 -3.62 -12.91
CA GLU A 16 -5.67 -2.18 -13.04
C GLU A 16 -4.36 -1.39 -13.06
N LEU A 17 -3.43 -1.67 -12.14
CA LEU A 17 -2.10 -1.06 -12.09
C LEU A 17 -1.31 -1.38 -13.37
N ALA A 18 -1.40 -2.63 -13.87
CA ALA A 18 -0.78 -3.01 -15.12
C ALA A 18 -1.37 -2.25 -16.31
N LYS A 19 -2.68 -1.94 -16.32
CA LYS A 19 -3.32 -1.12 -17.36
C LYS A 19 -2.87 0.34 -17.30
N ARG A 20 -2.85 0.94 -16.11
CA ARG A 20 -2.46 2.35 -15.91
C ARG A 20 -1.00 2.62 -16.28
N SER A 21 -0.12 1.68 -15.95
CA SER A 21 1.32 1.78 -16.24
C SER A 21 1.72 1.46 -17.69
N ARG A 22 0.77 1.10 -18.60
CA ARG A 22 1.12 0.71 -19.99
C ARG A 22 1.70 1.82 -20.84
N ARG A 23 1.34 3.08 -20.56
CA ARG A 23 1.67 4.23 -21.41
C ARG A 23 2.72 5.13 -20.79
N THR A 24 2.67 5.31 -19.48
CA THR A 24 3.56 6.18 -18.72
C THR A 24 3.88 5.53 -17.38
N PRO A 25 5.07 5.79 -16.80
CA PRO A 25 5.35 5.45 -15.42
C PRO A 25 4.32 6.10 -14.50
N LEU A 26 3.88 5.38 -13.47
CA LEU A 26 3.04 5.93 -12.41
C LEU A 26 3.92 6.68 -11.41
N VAL A 27 3.46 7.85 -10.98
CA VAL A 27 4.13 8.64 -9.95
C VAL A 27 3.58 8.26 -8.58
N VAL A 28 4.47 7.82 -7.70
CA VAL A 28 4.14 7.39 -6.34
C VAL A 28 4.72 8.38 -5.34
N GLY A 29 3.88 8.95 -4.48
CA GLY A 29 4.36 9.71 -3.33
C GLY A 29 4.57 8.79 -2.14
N VAL A 30 5.73 8.84 -1.50
CA VAL A 30 6.06 8.03 -0.32
C VAL A 30 5.91 8.89 0.92
N PHE A 31 5.09 8.46 1.87
CA PHE A 31 4.80 9.18 3.09
C PHE A 31 5.04 8.30 4.31
N GLN A 32 5.55 8.93 5.37
CA GLN A 32 5.79 8.33 6.67
C GLN A 32 5.18 9.21 7.74
N ASP A 33 4.19 8.70 8.47
CA ASP A 33 3.57 9.31 9.63
C ASP A 33 3.10 10.75 9.35
N GLN A 34 2.63 11.00 8.12
CA GLN A 34 2.16 12.32 7.69
C GLN A 34 0.65 12.48 7.96
N PRO A 35 0.18 13.71 8.26
CA PRO A 35 -1.25 13.98 8.39
C PRO A 35 -2.00 13.70 7.08
N LEU A 36 -3.19 13.10 7.17
CA LEU A 36 -4.05 12.81 6.02
C LEU A 36 -4.29 14.04 5.12
N GLU A 37 -4.61 15.18 5.71
CA GLU A 37 -4.87 16.43 4.98
C GLU A 37 -3.67 16.86 4.12
N GLU A 38 -2.46 16.68 4.64
CA GLU A 38 -1.23 17.01 3.94
C GLU A 38 -0.96 16.04 2.79
N MET A 39 -1.15 14.74 3.01
CA MET A 39 -1.05 13.73 1.95
C MET A 39 -2.05 13.99 0.82
N CYS A 40 -3.31 14.27 1.15
CA CYS A 40 -4.34 14.59 0.16
C CYS A 40 -3.99 15.85 -0.63
N ARG A 41 -3.58 16.94 0.05
CA ARG A 41 -3.16 18.18 -0.61
C ARG A 41 -2.01 17.93 -1.58
N ILE A 42 -0.98 17.20 -1.17
CA ILE A 42 0.19 16.91 -2.02
C ILE A 42 -0.20 16.02 -3.20
N ALA A 43 -1.03 15.00 -2.96
CA ALA A 43 -1.50 14.10 -4.02
C ALA A 43 -2.22 14.86 -5.13
N GLU A 44 -3.10 15.79 -4.77
CA GLU A 44 -3.84 16.62 -5.72
C GLU A 44 -2.95 17.67 -6.41
N GLU A 45 -2.10 18.37 -5.66
CA GLU A 45 -1.26 19.45 -6.18
C GLU A 45 -0.19 18.95 -7.15
N VAL A 46 0.42 17.81 -6.84
CA VAL A 46 1.47 17.19 -7.67
C VAL A 46 0.88 16.34 -8.80
N GLY A 47 -0.36 15.85 -8.63
CA GLY A 47 -0.97 14.88 -9.53
C GLY A 47 -0.34 13.49 -9.37
N LEU A 48 -0.23 13.02 -8.13
CA LEU A 48 0.25 11.66 -7.84
C LEU A 48 -0.75 10.63 -8.37
N ASP A 49 -0.25 9.51 -8.90
CA ASP A 49 -1.09 8.39 -9.32
C ASP A 49 -1.38 7.43 -8.16
N LEU A 50 -0.47 7.34 -7.20
CA LEU A 50 -0.49 6.44 -6.05
C LEU A 50 0.17 7.07 -4.83
N VAL A 51 -0.19 6.59 -3.64
CA VAL A 51 0.43 6.94 -2.37
C VAL A 51 1.01 5.69 -1.72
N GLN A 52 2.26 5.72 -1.27
CA GLN A 52 2.84 4.66 -0.46
C GLN A 52 2.87 5.08 1.01
N LEU A 53 2.26 4.27 1.86
CA LEU A 53 2.23 4.39 3.30
C LEU A 53 3.26 3.44 3.90
N HIS A 54 4.21 4.03 4.63
CA HIS A 54 5.39 3.34 5.18
C HIS A 54 5.43 3.37 6.72
N GLY A 55 4.56 4.14 7.37
CA GLY A 55 4.54 4.30 8.82
C GLY A 55 3.57 3.34 9.52
N ASP A 56 3.21 3.72 10.74
CA ASP A 56 2.21 3.03 11.57
C ASP A 56 0.81 3.65 11.34
N GLU A 57 0.52 4.12 10.12
CA GLU A 57 -0.74 4.81 9.85
C GLU A 57 -1.95 3.86 10.04
N PRO A 58 -3.07 4.37 10.56
CA PRO A 58 -4.25 3.55 10.80
C PRO A 58 -4.82 2.98 9.50
N GLU A 59 -5.43 1.79 9.57
CA GLU A 59 -5.92 1.04 8.41
C GLU A 59 -6.97 1.81 7.57
N ASP A 60 -7.72 2.71 8.20
CA ASP A 60 -8.78 3.49 7.56
C ASP A 60 -8.25 4.62 6.67
N ILE A 61 -6.96 4.97 6.78
CA ILE A 61 -6.35 6.06 6.02
C ILE A 61 -6.36 5.78 4.52
N CYS A 62 -6.21 4.51 4.12
CA CYS A 62 -6.24 4.06 2.72
C CYS A 62 -7.54 4.47 2.02
N SER A 63 -8.66 4.40 2.73
CA SER A 63 -10.00 4.70 2.20
C SER A 63 -10.27 6.19 2.02
N GLN A 64 -9.47 7.04 2.67
CA GLN A 64 -9.66 8.50 2.70
C GLN A 64 -8.75 9.23 1.71
N LEU A 65 -7.76 8.53 1.14
CA LEU A 65 -6.86 9.10 0.14
C LEU A 65 -7.58 9.29 -1.21
N PRO A 66 -7.28 10.36 -1.95
CA PRO A 66 -7.89 10.62 -3.26
C PRO A 66 -7.39 9.68 -4.35
N VAL A 67 -6.31 8.94 -4.08
CA VAL A 67 -5.65 8.01 -5.01
C VAL A 67 -5.35 6.69 -4.30
N PRO A 68 -5.22 5.57 -5.05
CA PRO A 68 -4.98 4.27 -4.45
C PRO A 68 -3.67 4.23 -3.66
N SER A 69 -3.65 3.48 -2.57
CA SER A 69 -2.49 3.35 -1.70
C SER A 69 -1.72 2.03 -1.88
N LEU A 70 -0.42 2.08 -1.59
CA LEU A 70 0.48 0.95 -1.41
C LEU A 70 0.85 0.90 0.07
N ARG A 71 0.80 -0.27 0.69
CA ARG A 71 1.15 -0.44 2.10
C ARG A 71 2.45 -1.20 2.23
N VAL A 72 3.40 -0.67 2.99
CA VAL A 72 4.64 -1.38 3.29
C VAL A 72 4.40 -2.39 4.41
N VAL A 73 4.87 -3.61 4.19
CA VAL A 73 4.90 -4.68 5.18
C VAL A 73 6.35 -5.01 5.49
N HIS A 74 6.74 -4.76 6.73
CA HIS A 74 8.10 -5.04 7.19
C HIS A 74 8.26 -6.50 7.57
N LEU A 75 9.04 -7.22 6.77
CA LEU A 75 9.37 -8.62 7.04
C LEU A 75 10.53 -8.70 8.05
N ALA A 76 10.32 -9.47 9.11
CA ALA A 76 11.37 -9.73 10.10
C ALA A 76 12.52 -10.53 9.47
N ALA A 77 13.76 -10.07 9.66
CA ALA A 77 14.95 -10.65 9.03
C ALA A 77 15.28 -12.10 9.47
N SER A 78 14.61 -12.63 10.49
CA SER A 78 14.95 -13.91 11.12
C SER A 78 13.76 -14.87 11.31
N GLY A 79 12.69 -14.71 10.53
CA GLY A 79 11.52 -15.59 10.58
C GLY A 79 11.06 -16.01 9.18
N GLU A 80 10.44 -17.18 9.09
CA GLU A 80 9.64 -17.56 7.92
C GLU A 80 8.34 -16.76 8.00
N VAL A 81 8.18 -15.78 7.11
CA VAL A 81 6.91 -15.05 6.97
C VAL A 81 6.12 -15.69 5.85
N THR A 82 4.91 -16.17 6.16
CA THR A 82 4.02 -16.75 5.16
C THR A 82 3.21 -15.65 4.47
N ALA A 83 2.82 -15.89 3.22
CA ALA A 83 1.92 -14.98 2.51
C ALA A 83 0.57 -14.82 3.24
N GLU A 84 0.13 -15.87 3.94
CA GLU A 84 -1.12 -15.88 4.72
C GLU A 84 -1.08 -14.87 5.86
N GLU A 85 0.00 -14.86 6.65
CA GLU A 85 0.18 -13.90 7.76
C GLU A 85 0.17 -12.45 7.27
N VAL A 86 0.77 -12.19 6.10
CA VAL A 86 0.80 -10.85 5.50
C VAL A 86 -0.59 -10.39 5.07
N LEU A 87 -1.37 -11.28 4.45
CA LEU A 87 -2.73 -10.96 3.98
C LEU A 87 -3.74 -10.84 5.13
N ASP A 88 -3.53 -11.56 6.23
CA ASP A 88 -4.37 -11.45 7.42
C ASP A 88 -4.11 -10.15 8.20
N GLN A 89 -2.87 -9.66 8.20
CA GLN A 89 -2.50 -8.38 8.82
C GLN A 89 -2.95 -7.18 7.98
N GLU A 90 -2.87 -7.30 6.66
CA GLU A 90 -3.18 -6.21 5.74
C GLU A 90 -4.44 -6.54 4.93
N GLY A 91 -5.58 -6.01 5.38
CA GLY A 91 -6.88 -6.37 4.84
C GLY A 91 -7.11 -5.94 3.38
N ALA A 92 -7.26 -6.91 2.48
CA ALA A 92 -7.91 -6.69 1.18
C ALA A 92 -9.42 -6.53 1.37
N GLN A 93 -9.82 -5.28 1.52
CA GLN A 93 -11.21 -4.89 1.63
C GLN A 93 -11.46 -3.61 0.86
N VAL A 94 -12.73 -3.28 0.65
CA VAL A 94 -13.12 -1.97 0.12
C VAL A 94 -12.54 -0.87 1.03
N GLY A 95 -11.70 -0.01 0.45
CA GLY A 95 -10.99 1.03 1.19
C GLY A 95 -9.63 0.61 1.75
N GLY A 96 -9.21 -0.65 1.56
CA GLY A 96 -7.86 -1.14 1.84
C GLY A 96 -6.85 -0.79 0.74
N PRO A 97 -5.57 -1.17 0.92
CA PRO A 97 -4.52 -0.88 -0.04
C PRO A 97 -4.72 -1.61 -1.38
N ALA A 98 -4.25 -0.99 -2.46
CA ALA A 98 -4.26 -1.56 -3.80
C ALA A 98 -3.20 -2.66 -3.97
N ALA A 99 -2.06 -2.53 -3.28
CA ALA A 99 -1.03 -3.56 -3.24
C ALA A 99 -0.17 -3.44 -1.97
N LEU A 100 0.49 -4.55 -1.64
CA LEU A 100 1.43 -4.64 -0.54
C LEU A 100 2.86 -4.59 -1.08
N LEU A 101 3.72 -3.83 -0.41
CA LEU A 101 5.14 -3.72 -0.68
C LEU A 101 5.90 -4.41 0.44
N LEU A 102 6.55 -5.53 0.12
CA LEU A 102 7.34 -6.28 1.09
C LEU A 102 8.72 -5.63 1.22
N ASP A 103 9.00 -5.07 2.39
CA ASP A 103 10.30 -4.47 2.70
C ASP A 103 11.02 -5.28 3.78
N THR A 104 12.34 -5.46 3.60
CA THR A 104 13.16 -6.18 4.58
C THR A 104 13.58 -5.21 5.67
N ALA A 105 13.24 -5.50 6.93
CA ALA A 105 13.69 -4.70 8.05
C ALA A 105 15.21 -4.86 8.26
N VAL A 106 16.01 -4.05 7.59
CA VAL A 106 17.40 -3.83 8.01
C VAL A 106 17.35 -2.92 9.23
N ASN A 107 17.74 -3.46 10.39
CA ASN A 107 18.01 -2.65 11.58
C ASN A 107 19.14 -1.67 11.25
N GLY A 108 18.78 -0.52 10.71
CA GLY A 108 19.66 0.61 10.51
C GLY A 108 20.07 1.13 11.87
N LYS A 109 21.09 0.53 12.47
CA LYS A 109 21.85 1.19 13.53
C LYS A 109 22.45 2.46 12.91
N LYS A 110 21.81 3.60 13.16
CA LYS A 110 22.51 4.89 13.16
C LYS A 110 23.40 4.97 14.40
#